data_AF-A0A239CLG2-F1
#
_entry.id   AF-A0A239CLG2-F1
#
_cell.length_a   1.000
_cell.length_b   1.000
_cell.length_c   1.000
_cell.angle_alpha   90.00
_cell.angle_beta   90.00
_cell.angle_gamma   90.00
#
_symmetry.space_group_name_H-M   'P 1'
#
loop_
_entity.id
_entity.type
_entity.pdbx_description
1 polymer ?
#
loop_
_entity_poly.entity_id
_entity_poly.type
_entity_poly.pdbx_seq_one_letter_code
_entity_poly.pdbx_strand_id
1 'polypeptide(L)'
;MTEQQGTGGIDPGVVELAGRVFGLARAGATEQLVAYVDAGVPADLTNDKGDTLLILAAYHGHPGTVAALLDRGADPGRVNDRGQTALAAAVFRQSADAVRALLGAGADPDAGGPTARETAAFFDLPAMGALLDGARP
;
A
#
# COMPACT_ATOMS: atom_id res chain seq x y z
N MET A 1 2.52 -28.76 40.91
CA MET A 1 3.54 -28.66 39.85
C MET A 1 3.12 -29.71 38.82
N THR A 2 2.46 -29.35 37.72
CA THR A 2 3.04 -28.66 36.56
C THR A 2 1.97 -27.91 35.74
N GLU A 3 2.24 -26.62 35.54
CA GLU A 3 2.22 -25.91 34.25
C GLU A 3 1.01 -26.12 33.32
N GLN A 4 0.04 -25.21 33.44
CA GLN A 4 -0.85 -24.89 32.32
C GLN A 4 -0.04 -24.15 31.26
N GLN A 5 0.20 -24.84 30.14
CA GLN A 5 0.82 -24.26 28.95
C GLN A 5 -0.06 -23.11 28.46
N GLY A 6 0.36 -21.87 28.71
CA GLY A 6 -0.25 -20.69 28.11
C GLY A 6 -0.07 -20.78 26.61
N THR A 7 -1.17 -20.91 25.88
CA THR A 7 -1.18 -20.87 24.42
C THR A 7 -0.53 -19.58 23.96
N GLY A 8 0.66 -19.67 23.36
CA GLY A 8 1.40 -18.55 22.77
C GLY A 8 0.73 -17.97 21.53
N GLY A 9 -0.49 -17.46 21.69
CA GLY A 9 -1.24 -16.72 20.68
C GLY A 9 -0.94 -15.22 20.75
N ILE A 10 -0.99 -14.55 19.61
CA ILE A 10 -0.94 -13.08 19.52
C ILE A 10 -2.13 -12.51 20.30
N ASP A 11 -1.92 -11.42 21.04
CA ASP A 11 -2.97 -10.72 21.79
C ASP A 11 -4.16 -10.37 20.86
N PRO A 12 -5.40 -10.77 21.19
CA PRO A 12 -6.58 -10.49 20.37
C PRO A 12 -6.79 -9.00 20.07
N GLY A 13 -6.43 -8.11 21.00
CA GLY A 13 -6.50 -6.66 20.82
C GLY A 13 -5.50 -6.15 19.79
N VAL A 14 -4.32 -6.78 19.69
CA VAL A 14 -3.34 -6.47 18.63
C VAL A 14 -3.86 -6.90 17.26
N VAL A 15 -4.51 -8.06 17.18
CA VAL A 15 -5.14 -8.54 15.94
C VAL A 15 -6.29 -7.62 15.51
N GLU A 16 -7.13 -7.18 16.45
CA GLU A 16 -8.21 -6.23 16.17
C GLU A 16 -7.66 -4.88 15.68
N LEU A 17 -6.62 -4.36 16.35
CA LEU A 17 -5.96 -3.13 15.95
C LEU A 17 -5.41 -3.24 14.51
N ALA A 18 -4.69 -4.31 14.20
CA ALA A 18 -4.17 -4.54 12.85
C ALA A 18 -5.30 -4.57 11.82
N GLY A 19 -6.36 -5.35 12.09
CA GLY A 19 -7.55 -5.43 11.24
C GLY A 19 -8.20 -4.06 10.99
N ARG A 20 -8.31 -3.24 12.05
CA ARG A 20 -8.83 -1.87 11.98
C ARG A 20 -7.95 -0.98 11.10
N VAL A 21 -6.63 -0.98 11.31
CA VAL A 21 -5.69 -0.17 10.53
C VAL A 21 -5.76 -0.52 9.04
N PHE A 22 -5.79 -1.80 8.68
CA PHE A 22 -5.98 -2.21 7.28
C PHE A 22 -7.35 -1.79 6.74
N GLY A 23 -8.40 -1.85 7.55
CA GLY A 23 -9.73 -1.36 7.20
C GLY A 23 -9.73 0.14 6.85
N LEU A 24 -9.01 0.95 7.64
CA LEU A 24 -8.88 2.39 7.39
C LEU A 24 -8.17 2.68 6.06
N ALA A 25 -7.12 1.94 5.72
CA ALA A 25 -6.43 2.06 4.44
C ALA A 25 -7.35 1.71 3.25
N ARG A 26 -8.13 0.62 3.37
CA ARG A 26 -9.12 0.22 2.33
C ARG A 26 -10.25 1.24 2.18
N ALA A 27 -10.67 1.86 3.27
CA ALA A 27 -11.75 2.83 3.30
C ALA A 27 -11.32 4.26 2.92
N GLY A 28 -10.02 4.55 2.88
CA GLY A 28 -9.51 5.90 2.64
C GLY A 28 -9.70 6.84 3.82
N ALA A 29 -9.85 6.29 5.02
CA ALA A 29 -10.05 7.05 6.27
C ALA A 29 -8.73 7.68 6.74
N THR A 30 -8.23 8.61 5.92
CA THR A 30 -6.86 9.13 5.96
C THR A 30 -6.49 9.67 7.34
N GLU A 31 -7.30 10.58 7.90
CA GLU A 31 -7.01 11.22 9.20
C GLU A 31 -6.88 10.19 10.34
N GLN A 32 -7.75 9.19 10.38
CA GLN A 32 -7.69 8.15 11.40
C GLN A 32 -6.50 7.23 11.17
N LEU A 33 -6.25 6.82 9.93
CA LEU A 33 -5.12 5.94 9.60
C LEU A 33 -3.80 6.58 10.00
N VAL A 34 -3.61 7.85 9.63
CA VAL A 34 -2.35 8.54 9.91
C VAL A 34 -2.16 8.80 11.39
N ALA A 35 -3.23 9.02 12.16
CA ALA A 35 -3.14 9.12 13.62
C ALA A 35 -2.59 7.83 14.26
N TYR A 36 -2.94 6.65 13.74
CA TYR A 36 -2.34 5.39 14.20
C TYR A 36 -0.87 5.28 13.80
N VAL A 37 -0.50 5.70 12.58
CA VAL A 37 0.89 5.69 12.13
C VAL A 37 1.74 6.65 12.97
N ASP A 38 1.23 7.85 13.23
CA ASP A 38 1.87 8.87 14.09
C ASP A 38 2.00 8.39 15.55
N ALA A 39 1.10 7.50 16.00
CA ALA A 39 1.16 6.86 17.31
C ALA A 39 2.10 5.64 17.36
N GLY A 40 2.78 5.30 16.26
CA GLY A 40 3.81 4.27 16.19
C GLY A 40 3.41 2.98 15.48
N VAL A 41 2.23 2.91 14.86
CA VAL A 41 1.95 1.81 13.92
C VAL A 41 2.88 1.96 12.72
N PRO A 42 3.61 0.91 12.30
CA PRO A 42 4.50 1.03 11.15
C PRO A 42 3.74 1.42 9.88
N ALA A 43 4.21 2.43 9.16
CA ALA A 43 3.65 2.81 7.84
C ALA A 43 3.71 1.65 6.84
N ASP A 44 4.69 0.78 7.03
CA ASP A 44 4.94 -0.47 6.31
C ASP A 44 4.29 -1.71 6.94
N LEU A 45 3.25 -1.54 7.77
CA LEU A 45 2.50 -2.69 8.27
C LEU A 45 1.89 -3.48 7.10
N THR A 46 2.03 -4.81 7.13
CA THR A 46 1.46 -5.74 6.15
C THR A 46 0.43 -6.67 6.76
N ASN A 47 -0.61 -6.98 5.99
CA ASN A 47 -1.56 -8.04 6.35
C ASN A 47 -0.99 -9.44 6.06
N ASP A 48 -1.83 -10.47 6.23
CA ASP A 48 -1.53 -11.89 6.00
C ASP A 48 -1.21 -12.25 4.54
N LYS A 49 -1.37 -11.32 3.60
CA LYS A 49 -1.08 -11.47 2.16
C LYS A 49 0.09 -10.58 1.70
N GLY A 50 0.78 -9.96 2.64
CA GLY A 50 1.85 -9.00 2.36
C GLY A 50 1.36 -7.64 1.86
N ASP A 51 0.04 -7.36 1.84
CA ASP A 51 -0.43 -6.04 1.40
C ASP A 51 -0.07 -4.98 2.44
N THR A 52 0.73 -4.00 2.03
CA THR A 52 1.05 -2.83 2.85
C THR A 52 -0.17 -1.89 2.93
N LEU A 53 -0.16 -0.98 3.91
CA LEU A 53 -1.15 0.11 3.97
C LEU A 53 -1.20 0.92 2.66
N LEU A 54 -0.03 1.14 2.06
CA LEU A 54 0.13 1.86 0.80
C LEU A 54 -0.48 1.10 -0.38
N ILE A 55 -0.26 -0.22 -0.49
CA ILE A 55 -0.88 -1.07 -1.53
C ILE A 55 -2.40 -1.06 -1.39
N LEU A 56 -2.92 -1.21 -0.16
CA LEU A 56 -4.36 -1.20 0.09
C LEU A 56 -4.99 0.15 -0.30
N ALA A 57 -4.39 1.27 0.12
CA ALA A 57 -4.89 2.59 -0.24
C ALA A 57 -4.88 2.83 -1.75
N ALA A 58 -3.81 2.43 -2.45
CA ALA A 58 -3.70 2.56 -3.89
C ALA A 58 -4.72 1.70 -4.65
N TYR A 59 -4.85 0.42 -4.28
CA TYR A 59 -5.80 -0.52 -4.90
C TYR A 59 -7.26 -0.04 -4.72
N HIS A 60 -7.57 0.53 -3.56
CA HIS A 60 -8.89 1.08 -3.26
C HIS A 60 -9.10 2.51 -3.76
N GLY A 61 -8.11 3.12 -4.41
CA GLY A 61 -8.24 4.37 -5.15
C GLY A 61 -8.29 5.62 -4.27
N HIS A 62 -7.49 5.63 -3.19
CA HIS A 62 -7.44 6.72 -2.21
C HIS A 62 -6.14 7.51 -2.31
N PRO A 63 -5.97 8.40 -3.30
CA PRO A 63 -4.72 9.13 -3.54
C PRO A 63 -4.30 10.01 -2.35
N GLY A 64 -5.26 10.59 -1.61
CA GLY A 64 -4.96 11.35 -0.39
C GLY A 64 -4.36 10.48 0.71
N THR A 65 -4.83 9.24 0.87
CA THR A 65 -4.25 8.28 1.82
C THR A 65 -2.87 7.82 1.36
N VAL A 66 -2.69 7.59 0.05
CA VAL A 66 -1.39 7.25 -0.55
C VAL A 66 -0.35 8.34 -0.24
N ALA A 67 -0.66 9.60 -0.55
CA ALA A 67 0.24 10.72 -0.28
C ALA A 67 0.59 10.83 1.21
N ALA A 68 -0.41 10.75 2.09
CA ALA A 68 -0.19 10.90 3.52
C ALA A 68 0.63 9.76 4.17
N LEU A 69 0.57 8.54 3.60
CA LEU A 69 1.41 7.41 4.01
C LEU A 69 2.86 7.59 3.51
N LEU A 70 3.05 8.07 2.27
CA LEU A 70 4.37 8.39 1.73
C LEU A 70 5.07 9.49 2.55
N ASP A 71 4.32 10.54 2.94
CA ASP A 71 4.82 11.60 3.82
C ASP A 71 5.28 11.08 5.20
N ARG A 72 4.82 9.89 5.59
CA ARG A 72 5.18 9.19 6.84
C ARG A 72 6.20 8.08 6.64
N GLY A 73 6.85 8.05 5.48
CA GLY A 73 7.94 7.13 5.18
C GLY A 73 7.49 5.71 4.83
N ALA A 74 6.26 5.51 4.37
CA ALA A 74 5.89 4.24 3.73
C ALA A 74 6.78 4.00 2.50
N ASP A 75 7.35 2.81 2.38
CA ASP A 75 8.23 2.46 1.26
C ASP A 75 7.40 2.13 0.01
N PRO A 76 7.51 2.93 -1.08
CA PRO A 76 6.76 2.70 -2.31
C PRO A 76 7.23 1.47 -3.11
N GLY A 77 8.43 0.95 -2.83
CA GLY A 77 9.03 -0.18 -3.54
C GLY A 77 8.58 -1.55 -3.04
N ARG A 78 7.83 -1.62 -1.93
CA ARG A 78 7.40 -2.90 -1.35
C ARG A 78 6.38 -3.61 -2.23
N VAL A 79 6.53 -4.93 -2.27
CA VAL A 79 5.62 -5.85 -2.96
C VAL A 79 4.89 -6.74 -1.96
N ASN A 80 3.65 -7.09 -2.26
CA ASN A 80 2.92 -8.12 -1.52
C ASN A 80 3.33 -9.53 -1.97
N ASP A 81 2.70 -10.56 -1.40
CA ASP A 81 3.02 -11.97 -1.69
C ASP A 81 2.75 -12.38 -3.15
N ARG A 82 2.01 -11.54 -3.90
CA ARG A 82 1.75 -11.73 -5.34
C ARG A 82 2.69 -10.89 -6.23
N GLY A 83 3.66 -10.19 -5.66
CA GLY A 83 4.57 -9.31 -6.40
C GLY A 83 3.97 -7.95 -6.78
N GLN A 84 2.77 -7.61 -6.30
CA GLN A 84 2.11 -6.34 -6.65
C GLN A 84 2.69 -5.17 -5.83
N THR A 85 3.07 -4.09 -6.52
CA THR A 85 3.45 -2.81 -5.91
C THR A 85 2.24 -1.88 -5.74
N ALA A 86 2.38 -0.85 -4.90
CA ALA A 86 1.36 0.20 -4.79
C ALA A 86 1.18 0.95 -6.13
N LEU A 87 2.25 1.13 -6.91
CA LEU A 87 2.19 1.79 -8.21
C LEU A 87 1.40 0.96 -9.24
N ALA A 88 1.62 -0.34 -9.31
CA ALA A 88 0.81 -1.23 -10.16
C ALA A 88 -0.66 -1.20 -9.76
N ALA A 89 -0.97 -1.18 -8.46
CA ALA A 89 -2.34 -1.06 -7.96
C ALA A 89 -2.99 0.30 -8.32
N ALA A 90 -2.26 1.41 -8.22
CA ALA A 90 -2.74 2.74 -8.60
C ALA A 90 -3.02 2.84 -10.11
N VAL A 91 -2.16 2.24 -10.95
CA VAL A 91 -2.36 2.15 -12.40
C VAL A 91 -3.59 1.33 -12.75
N PHE A 92 -3.75 0.15 -12.15
CA PHE A 92 -4.95 -0.67 -12.31
C PHE A 92 -6.22 0.10 -11.97
N ARG A 93 -6.15 0.93 -10.92
CA ARG A 93 -7.27 1.79 -10.50
C ARG A 93 -7.38 3.10 -11.32
N GLN A 94 -6.50 3.33 -12.29
CA GLN A 94 -6.43 4.55 -13.11
C GLN A 94 -6.34 5.85 -12.30
N SER A 95 -5.75 5.79 -11.10
CA SER A 95 -5.64 6.93 -10.20
C SER A 95 -4.40 7.76 -10.52
N ALA A 96 -4.55 8.74 -11.42
CA ALA A 96 -3.44 9.60 -11.86
C ALA A 96 -2.72 10.29 -10.69
N ASP A 97 -3.46 10.72 -9.67
CA ASP A 97 -2.89 11.41 -8.52
C ASP A 97 -2.07 10.46 -7.63
N ALA A 98 -2.54 9.23 -7.41
CA ALA A 98 -1.77 8.22 -6.69
C ALA A 98 -0.52 7.81 -7.48
N VAL A 99 -0.63 7.63 -8.80
CA VAL A 99 0.50 7.35 -9.69
C VAL A 99 1.56 8.45 -9.58
N ARG A 100 1.17 9.72 -9.66
CA ARG A 100 2.11 10.85 -9.52
C ARG A 100 2.74 10.90 -8.14
N ALA A 101 1.96 10.69 -7.07
CA ALA A 101 2.50 10.69 -5.71
C ALA A 101 3.55 9.57 -5.52
N LEU A 102 3.25 8.36 -5.99
CA LEU A 102 4.15 7.21 -5.91
C LEU A 102 5.43 7.42 -6.73
N LEU A 103 5.31 7.90 -7.97
CA LEU A 103 6.47 8.25 -8.81
C LEU A 103 7.31 9.36 -8.18
N GLY A 104 6.67 10.39 -7.63
CA GLY A 104 7.34 11.49 -6.91
C GLY A 104 8.07 11.02 -5.65
N ALA A 105 7.61 9.93 -5.02
CA ALA A 105 8.28 9.28 -3.91
C ALA A 105 9.34 8.24 -4.33
N GLY A 106 9.62 8.11 -5.63
CA GLY A 106 10.66 7.21 -6.15
C GLY A 106 10.20 5.77 -6.43
N ALA A 107 8.89 5.52 -6.57
CA ALA A 107 8.40 4.22 -7.01
C ALA A 107 8.93 3.87 -8.40
N ASP A 108 9.52 2.68 -8.55
CA ASP A 108 10.00 2.16 -9.84
C ASP A 108 8.82 1.58 -10.67
N PRO A 109 8.52 2.13 -11.87
CA PRO A 109 7.50 1.60 -12.78
C PRO A 109 7.71 0.14 -13.21
N ASP A 110 8.95 -0.34 -13.13
CA ASP A 110 9.40 -1.64 -13.60
C ASP A 110 9.61 -2.64 -12.44
N ALA A 111 9.28 -2.27 -11.21
CA ALA A 111 9.32 -3.15 -10.04
C ALA A 111 8.04 -3.99 -9.87
N GLY A 112 8.22 -5.18 -9.28
CA GLY A 112 7.14 -6.13 -9.01
C GLY A 112 6.77 -7.00 -10.22
N GLY A 113 5.62 -7.67 -10.14
CA GLY A 113 5.12 -8.55 -11.19
C GLY A 113 3.62 -8.86 -11.01
N PRO A 114 2.72 -8.43 -11.92
CA PRO A 114 3.01 -7.59 -13.09
C PRO A 114 3.46 -6.18 -12.69
N THR A 115 4.38 -5.59 -13.46
CA THR A 115 4.85 -4.22 -13.23
C THR A 115 3.75 -3.19 -13.50
N ALA A 116 3.99 -1.93 -13.13
CA ALA A 116 3.05 -0.86 -13.43
C ALA A 116 2.87 -0.66 -14.94
N ARG A 117 3.96 -0.79 -15.71
CA ARG A 117 3.93 -0.71 -17.18
C ARG A 117 3.19 -1.89 -17.81
N GLU A 118 3.47 -3.10 -17.37
CA GLU A 118 2.78 -4.30 -17.83
C GLU A 118 1.27 -4.22 -17.53
N THR A 119 0.92 -3.72 -16.34
CA THR A 119 -0.48 -3.49 -15.97
C THR A 119 -1.14 -2.47 -16.91
N ALA A 120 -0.50 -1.33 -17.17
CA ALA A 120 -1.05 -0.32 -18.09
C ALA A 120 -1.24 -0.86 -19.51
N ALA A 121 -0.27 -1.65 -20.01
CA ALA A 121 -0.34 -2.26 -21.33
C ALA A 121 -1.42 -3.34 -21.42
N PHE A 122 -1.51 -4.23 -20.42
CA PHE A 122 -2.47 -5.34 -20.39
C PHE A 122 -3.92 -4.86 -20.41
N PHE A 123 -4.21 -3.78 -19.69
CA PHE A 123 -5.56 -3.20 -19.59
C PHE A 123 -5.84 -2.09 -20.63
N ASP A 124 -4.92 -1.84 -21.58
CA ASP A 124 -5.02 -0.77 -22.59
C ASP A 124 -5.31 0.62 -21.98
N LEU A 125 -4.42 1.04 -21.06
CA LEU A 125 -4.53 2.29 -20.29
C LEU A 125 -3.52 3.35 -20.77
N PRO A 126 -3.71 3.97 -21.95
CA PRO A 126 -2.70 4.85 -22.56
C PRO A 126 -2.39 6.08 -21.70
N ALA A 127 -3.39 6.62 -20.98
CA ALA A 127 -3.18 7.74 -20.06
C ALA A 127 -2.27 7.37 -18.88
N MET A 128 -2.36 6.14 -18.36
CA MET A 128 -1.48 5.68 -17.28
C MET A 128 -0.08 5.38 -17.82
N GLY A 129 0.02 4.74 -18.99
CA GLY A 129 1.30 4.53 -19.68
C GLY A 129 2.08 5.84 -19.88
N ALA A 130 1.40 6.88 -20.36
CA ALA A 130 2.00 8.20 -20.54
C ALA A 130 2.53 8.82 -19.22
N LEU A 131 1.85 8.60 -18.09
CA LEU A 131 2.34 9.05 -16.78
C LEU A 131 3.61 8.30 -16.36
N LEU A 132 3.66 6.98 -16.58
CA LEU A 132 4.82 6.15 -16.25
C LEU A 132 6.03 6.47 -17.14
N ASP A 133 5.80 6.85 -18.40
CA ASP A 133 6.86 7.24 -19.35
C ASP A 133 7.43 8.64 -19.07
N GLY A 134 6.60 9.54 -18.54
CA GLY A 134 6.99 10.90 -18.20
C GLY A 134 7.92 11.02 -16.98
N ALA A 135 8.13 9.94 -16.23
CA ALA A 135 8.95 9.90 -15.01
C ALA A 135 10.44 9.55 -15.26
N ARG A 136 10.92 9.67 -16.50
CA ARG A 136 12.33 9.35 -16.84
C ARG A 136 13.29 10.36 -16.20
N PRO A 137 14.40 9.93 -15.56
CA PRO A 137 15.44 10.84 -15.07
C PRO A 137 16.13 11.61 -16.21
#